data_AF-A0A177KRW6-F1
#
_entry.id   AF-A0A177KRW6-F1
#
_cell.length_a   1.000
_cell.length_b   1.000
_cell.length_c   1.000
_cell.angle_alpha   90.00
_cell.angle_beta   90.00
_cell.angle_gamma   90.00
#
_symmetry.space_group_name_H-M   'P 1'
#
loop_
_entity.id
_entity.type
_entity.pdbx_description
1 polymer ?
#
loop_
_entity_poly.entity_id
_entity_poly.type
_entity_poly.pdbx_seq_one_letter_code
_entity_poly.pdbx_strand_id
1 'polypeptide(L)'
;MIKKEVKKMNWNGKDTALFLQQKEYIDTAIVPVVPADFGPGMIGAAEQYEFIQLLVTFLEKQFKGRLLVTPPHAYLPDRDELVSDAAEWTGRLKKVGFKHVFFFTSDSRWREREQETGAAVIWVPSVPLGDMEDSVKYSLIENQAKQIVNIIVQKWQESVS
;
A
#
# COMPACT_ATOMS: atom_id res chain seq x y z
N MET A 1 -9.16 -4.38 -30.65
CA MET A 1 -9.21 -5.33 -29.51
C MET A 1 -9.09 -4.54 -28.23
N ILE A 2 -10.21 -4.34 -27.52
CA ILE A 2 -10.21 -3.61 -26.25
C ILE A 2 -9.56 -4.54 -25.22
N LYS A 3 -8.35 -4.20 -24.76
CA LYS A 3 -7.78 -4.82 -23.56
C LYS A 3 -8.83 -4.65 -22.47
N LYS A 4 -9.40 -5.74 -21.95
CA LYS A 4 -10.23 -5.70 -20.75
C LYS A 4 -9.38 -5.04 -19.67
N GLU A 5 -9.60 -3.74 -19.44
CA GLU A 5 -9.02 -3.03 -18.32
C GLU A 5 -9.47 -3.78 -17.08
N VAL A 6 -8.52 -4.48 -16.47
CA VAL A 6 -8.84 -5.22 -15.27
C VAL A 6 -8.97 -4.21 -14.15
N LYS A 7 -10.22 -4.02 -13.72
CA LYS A 7 -10.66 -3.00 -12.78
C LYS A 7 -9.99 -3.19 -11.40
N LYS A 8 -9.41 -2.11 -10.87
CA LYS A 8 -8.87 -2.00 -9.50
C LYS A 8 -10.01 -2.12 -8.47
N MET A 9 -9.72 -2.60 -7.25
CA MET A 9 -10.64 -2.48 -6.12
C MET A 9 -10.77 -1.00 -5.72
N ASN A 10 -11.94 -0.39 -5.95
CA ASN A 10 -12.16 1.03 -5.66
C ASN A 10 -12.80 1.30 -4.29
N TRP A 11 -12.80 0.32 -3.38
CA TRP A 11 -13.40 0.46 -2.04
C TRP A 11 -14.87 0.95 -2.05
N ASN A 12 -15.64 0.53 -3.05
CA ASN A 12 -17.09 0.72 -3.10
C ASN A 12 -17.82 -0.60 -2.80
N GLY A 13 -19.10 -0.52 -2.42
CA GLY A 13 -19.88 -1.69 -2.02
C GLY A 13 -19.94 -2.82 -3.06
N LYS A 14 -19.95 -2.49 -4.36
CA LYS A 14 -19.96 -3.49 -5.44
C LYS A 14 -18.64 -4.27 -5.49
N ASP A 15 -17.52 -3.57 -5.49
CA ASP A 15 -16.21 -4.20 -5.57
C ASP A 15 -15.90 -4.97 -4.27
N THR A 16 -16.35 -4.47 -3.10
CA THR A 16 -16.23 -5.19 -1.82
C THR A 16 -17.04 -6.48 -1.80
N ALA A 17 -18.25 -6.49 -2.36
CA ALA A 17 -19.04 -7.71 -2.45
C ALA A 17 -18.35 -8.78 -3.32
N LEU A 18 -17.72 -8.38 -4.43
CA LEU A 18 -16.92 -9.27 -5.26
C LEU A 18 -15.67 -9.79 -4.51
N PHE A 19 -14.98 -8.91 -3.79
CA PHE A 19 -13.86 -9.29 -2.94
C PHE A 19 -14.25 -10.37 -1.92
N LEU A 20 -15.38 -10.21 -1.22
CA LEU A 20 -15.85 -11.17 -0.22
C LEU A 20 -16.09 -12.56 -0.81
N GLN A 21 -16.55 -12.65 -2.07
CA GLN A 21 -16.72 -13.92 -2.79
C GLN A 21 -15.39 -14.61 -3.10
N GLN A 22 -14.29 -13.85 -3.17
CA GLN A 22 -12.96 -14.33 -3.55
C GLN A 22 -11.97 -14.35 -2.38
N LYS A 23 -12.44 -14.10 -1.14
CA LYS A 23 -11.59 -13.88 0.03
C LYS A 23 -10.64 -15.04 0.35
N GLU A 24 -11.02 -16.26 -0.01
CA GLU A 24 -10.20 -17.46 0.20
C GLU A 24 -8.89 -17.46 -0.62
N TYR A 25 -8.86 -16.77 -1.75
CA TYR A 25 -7.68 -16.66 -2.62
C TYR A 25 -6.79 -15.46 -2.25
N ILE A 26 -7.34 -14.50 -1.49
CA ILE A 26 -6.67 -13.25 -1.15
C ILE A 26 -6.08 -13.36 0.26
N ASP A 27 -4.78 -13.68 0.32
CA ASP A 27 -4.03 -13.88 1.55
C ASP A 27 -3.14 -12.69 1.94
N THR A 28 -3.04 -11.66 1.09
CA THR A 28 -2.14 -10.52 1.27
C THR A 28 -2.90 -9.20 1.33
N ALA A 29 -2.59 -8.38 2.33
CA ALA A 29 -3.06 -7.00 2.44
C ALA A 29 -1.89 -6.03 2.32
N ILE A 30 -2.05 -4.99 1.50
CA ILE A 30 -1.23 -3.78 1.54
C ILE A 30 -2.02 -2.69 2.25
N VAL A 31 -1.43 -2.10 3.28
CA VAL A 31 -1.95 -0.91 3.96
C VAL A 31 -1.09 0.28 3.56
N PRO A 32 -1.60 1.21 2.73
CA PRO A 32 -0.91 2.46 2.43
C PRO A 32 -0.84 3.32 3.70
N VAL A 33 0.31 3.91 3.99
CA VAL A 33 0.52 4.74 5.18
C VAL A 33 1.08 6.08 4.75
N VAL A 34 0.34 7.15 5.04
CA VAL A 34 0.56 8.48 4.48
C VAL A 34 0.40 9.57 5.55
N PRO A 35 1.27 10.60 5.56
CA PRO A 35 1.09 11.73 6.46
C PRO A 35 -0.11 12.57 6.02
N ALA A 36 -0.84 13.10 7.00
CA ALA A 36 -1.87 14.11 6.84
C ALA A 36 -1.40 15.41 7.49
N ASP A 37 -0.62 16.18 6.73
CA ASP A 37 -0.12 17.48 7.15
C ASP A 37 -1.04 18.59 6.62
N PHE A 38 -1.41 19.52 7.50
CA PHE A 38 -2.27 20.69 7.19
C PHE A 38 -1.53 22.02 7.35
N GLY A 39 -0.22 21.97 7.60
CA GLY A 39 0.67 23.09 7.76
C GLY A 39 1.72 23.13 6.63
N PRO A 40 2.97 23.55 6.92
CA PRO A 40 4.00 23.73 5.90
C PRO A 40 4.36 22.46 5.11
N GLY A 41 4.14 21.26 5.67
CA GLY A 41 4.44 19.99 5.02
C GLY A 41 3.33 19.46 4.10
N MET A 42 2.21 20.18 3.95
CA MET A 42 1.02 19.71 3.20
C MET A 42 1.33 19.29 1.76
N ILE A 43 2.19 20.03 1.05
CA ILE A 43 2.58 19.68 -0.33
C ILE A 43 3.32 18.34 -0.35
N GLY A 44 4.33 18.18 0.52
CA GLY A 44 5.07 16.92 0.62
C GLY A 44 4.18 15.75 1.04
N ALA A 45 3.21 15.97 1.92
CA ALA A 45 2.22 14.96 2.29
C ALA A 45 1.33 14.55 1.10
N ALA A 46 0.89 15.51 0.29
CA ALA A 46 0.12 15.26 -0.93
C ALA A 46 0.93 14.48 -1.98
N GLU A 47 2.20 14.84 -2.19
CA GLU A 47 3.12 14.13 -3.09
C GLU A 47 3.35 12.68 -2.65
N GLN A 48 3.57 12.45 -1.34
CA GLN A 48 3.71 11.11 -0.80
C GLN A 48 2.43 10.29 -0.99
N TYR A 49 1.27 10.89 -0.77
CA TYR A 49 -0.02 10.25 -0.99
C TYR A 49 -0.23 9.86 -2.46
N GLU A 50 -0.02 10.80 -3.40
CA GLU A 50 -0.16 10.53 -4.83
C GLU A 50 0.76 9.38 -5.27
N PHE A 51 2.03 9.46 -4.89
CA PHE A 51 3.04 8.46 -5.24
C PHE A 51 2.68 7.07 -4.68
N ILE A 52 2.41 6.96 -3.38
CA ILE A 52 2.08 5.69 -2.74
C ILE A 52 0.81 5.10 -3.34
N GLN A 53 -0.24 5.90 -3.55
CA GLN A 53 -1.49 5.42 -4.12
C GLN A 53 -1.31 4.86 -5.54
N LEU A 54 -0.56 5.53 -6.40
CA LEU A 54 -0.28 5.05 -7.75
C LEU A 54 0.53 3.75 -7.72
N LEU A 55 1.56 3.67 -6.87
CA LEU A 55 2.40 2.48 -6.72
C LEU A 55 1.61 1.26 -6.25
N VAL A 56 0.88 1.37 -5.14
CA VAL A 56 0.12 0.23 -4.59
C VAL A 56 -1.01 -0.20 -5.52
N THR A 57 -1.60 0.74 -6.28
CA THR A 57 -2.57 0.43 -7.34
C THR A 57 -1.95 -0.44 -8.43
N PHE A 58 -0.73 -0.13 -8.84
CA PHE A 58 -0.01 -0.92 -9.81
C PHE A 58 0.28 -2.32 -9.29
N LEU A 59 0.70 -2.43 -8.02
CA LEU A 59 0.97 -3.71 -7.36
C LEU A 59 -0.28 -4.58 -7.24
N GLU A 60 -1.43 -4.01 -6.83
CA GLU A 60 -2.71 -4.73 -6.80
C GLU A 60 -3.08 -5.28 -8.19
N LYS A 61 -2.80 -4.50 -9.24
CA LYS A 61 -3.03 -4.94 -10.62
C LYS A 61 -2.08 -6.05 -11.07
N GLN A 62 -0.88 -6.16 -10.52
CA GLN A 62 0.06 -7.25 -10.82
C GLN A 62 -0.29 -8.53 -10.05
N PHE A 63 -0.67 -8.42 -8.78
CA PHE A 63 -0.99 -9.55 -7.90
C PHE A 63 -2.50 -9.83 -7.78
N LYS A 64 -3.23 -9.69 -8.89
CA LYS A 64 -4.68 -9.87 -8.90
C LYS A 64 -5.11 -11.23 -8.38
N GLY A 65 -6.15 -11.20 -7.55
CA GLY A 65 -6.72 -12.40 -6.95
C GLY A 65 -5.97 -12.90 -5.71
N ARG A 66 -4.84 -12.28 -5.34
CA ARG A 66 -4.08 -12.62 -4.12
C ARG A 66 -3.87 -11.45 -3.16
N LEU A 67 -3.88 -10.23 -3.69
CA LEU A 67 -3.61 -9.01 -2.95
C LEU A 67 -4.82 -8.07 -2.90
N LEU A 68 -5.05 -7.48 -1.73
CA LEU A 68 -5.97 -6.35 -1.52
C LEU A 68 -5.17 -5.14 -1.03
N VAL A 69 -5.37 -3.99 -1.65
CA VAL A 69 -4.93 -2.70 -1.08
C VAL A 69 -6.06 -2.13 -0.23
N THR A 70 -5.78 -1.68 0.99
CA THR A 70 -6.77 -1.06 1.89
C THR A 70 -6.96 0.44 1.61
N PRO A 71 -7.97 1.11 2.21
CA PRO A 71 -7.91 2.55 2.33
C PRO A 71 -6.64 2.93 3.11
N PRO A 72 -6.08 4.12 2.85
CA PRO A 72 -4.88 4.56 3.54
C PRO A 72 -5.09 4.67 5.06
N HIS A 73 -4.09 4.24 5.82
CA HIS A 73 -3.89 4.66 7.19
C HIS A 73 -3.18 6.03 7.18
N ALA A 74 -3.99 7.09 7.28
CA ALA A 74 -3.48 8.44 7.43
C ALA A 74 -3.07 8.70 8.89
N TYR A 75 -1.99 9.44 9.10
CA TYR A 75 -1.52 9.84 10.43
C TYR A 75 -1.14 11.31 10.48
N LEU A 76 -1.20 11.89 11.68
CA LEU A 76 -0.75 13.27 11.91
C LEU A 76 0.76 13.26 12.20
N PRO A 77 1.60 13.98 11.44
CA PRO A 77 3.06 13.84 11.50
C PRO A 77 3.70 14.43 12.77
N ASP A 78 2.95 15.23 13.52
CA ASP A 78 3.31 15.90 14.78
C ASP A 78 3.01 15.06 16.03
N ARG A 79 2.48 13.84 15.87
CA ARG A 79 2.19 12.91 16.98
C ARG A 79 3.14 11.72 16.98
N ASP A 80 3.57 11.31 18.17
CA ASP A 80 4.42 10.12 18.38
C ASP A 80 3.65 8.79 18.37
N GLU A 81 2.32 8.85 18.37
CA GLU A 81 1.38 7.72 18.41
C GLU A 81 1.22 6.99 17.06
N LEU A 82 2.18 7.15 16.14
CA LEU A 82 2.10 6.62 14.77
C LEU A 82 1.84 5.10 14.70
N VAL A 83 2.25 4.35 15.74
CA VAL A 83 2.47 2.90 15.59
C VAL A 83 1.50 2.02 16.36
N SER A 84 0.81 2.53 17.40
CA SER A 84 -0.21 1.75 18.11
C SER A 84 -1.37 1.36 17.20
N ASP A 85 -1.81 2.30 16.35
CA ASP A 85 -2.87 2.06 15.39
C ASP A 85 -2.45 1.05 14.32
N ALA A 86 -1.19 1.11 13.86
CA ALA A 86 -0.64 0.18 12.88
C ALA A 86 -0.61 -1.27 13.40
N ALA A 87 -0.23 -1.49 14.67
CA ALA A 87 -0.32 -2.81 15.29
C ALA A 87 -1.77 -3.35 15.28
N GLU A 88 -2.74 -2.48 15.53
CA GLU A 88 -4.16 -2.85 15.48
C GLU A 88 -4.62 -3.22 14.06
N TRP A 89 -4.22 -2.46 13.05
CA TRP A 89 -4.44 -2.80 11.63
C TRP A 89 -3.95 -4.22 11.33
N THR A 90 -2.71 -4.53 11.71
CA THR A 90 -2.12 -5.85 11.53
C THR A 90 -2.94 -6.93 12.23
N GLY A 91 -3.30 -6.71 13.50
CA GLY A 91 -4.08 -7.67 14.29
C GLY A 91 -5.45 -7.96 13.66
N ARG A 92 -6.16 -6.91 13.22
CA ARG A 92 -7.48 -7.04 12.57
C ARG A 92 -7.38 -7.76 11.23
N LEU A 93 -6.39 -7.42 10.40
CA LEU A 93 -6.18 -8.07 9.10
C LEU A 93 -5.80 -9.55 9.25
N LYS A 94 -4.89 -9.88 10.17
CA LYS A 94 -4.54 -11.27 10.46
C LYS A 94 -5.74 -12.07 10.98
N LYS A 95 -6.55 -11.48 11.86
CA LYS A 95 -7.76 -12.12 12.41
C LYS A 95 -8.79 -12.50 11.34
N VAL A 96 -8.89 -11.71 10.26
CA VAL A 96 -9.80 -12.01 9.12
C VAL A 96 -9.15 -12.87 8.03
N GLY A 97 -7.96 -13.43 8.31
CA GLY A 97 -7.33 -14.45 7.47
C GLY A 97 -6.34 -13.90 6.43
N PHE A 98 -5.89 -12.65 6.53
CA PHE A 98 -4.70 -12.23 5.77
C PHE A 98 -3.44 -12.82 6.41
N LYS A 99 -2.68 -13.59 5.64
CA LYS A 99 -1.41 -14.20 6.06
C LYS A 99 -0.28 -13.18 6.05
N HIS A 100 -0.29 -12.30 5.04
CA HIS A 100 0.73 -11.29 4.86
C HIS A 100 0.10 -9.90 4.94
N VAL A 101 0.71 -9.02 5.73
CA VAL A 101 0.35 -7.61 5.85
C VAL A 101 1.61 -6.82 5.54
N PHE A 102 1.49 -5.84 4.65
CA PHE A 102 2.57 -4.94 4.28
C PHE A 102 2.12 -3.50 4.47
N PHE A 103 2.85 -2.73 5.28
CA PHE A 103 2.70 -1.28 5.29
C PHE A 103 3.53 -0.68 4.17
N PHE A 104 2.95 0.22 3.39
CA PHE A 104 3.62 0.91 2.29
C PHE A 104 3.66 2.41 2.56
N THR A 105 4.86 2.99 2.60
CA THR A 105 5.02 4.40 2.98
C THR A 105 6.24 5.04 2.34
N SER A 106 6.23 6.37 2.27
CA SER A 106 7.38 7.18 1.87
C SER A 106 8.08 7.86 3.06
N ASP A 107 7.56 7.68 4.28
CA ASP A 107 8.15 8.23 5.50
C ASP A 107 9.09 7.20 6.14
N SER A 108 10.37 7.51 6.20
CA SER A 108 11.41 6.60 6.70
C SER A 108 11.27 6.30 8.19
N ARG A 109 10.58 7.14 8.97
CA ARG A 109 10.34 6.93 10.41
C ARG A 109 9.62 5.60 10.68
N TRP A 110 8.76 5.17 9.75
CA TRP A 110 8.06 3.89 9.85
C TRP A 110 8.99 2.68 9.75
N ARG A 111 10.09 2.80 9.01
CA ARG A 111 11.06 1.71 8.85
C ARG A 111 11.79 1.42 10.16
N GLU A 112 12.11 2.47 10.92
CA GLU A 112 12.76 2.36 12.23
C GLU A 112 11.84 1.71 13.27
N ARG A 113 10.53 1.87 13.09
CA ARG A 113 9.47 1.37 13.97
C ARG A 113 8.81 0.08 13.47
N GLU A 114 9.38 -0.60 12.46
CA GLU A 114 8.76 -1.76 11.80
C GLU A 114 8.30 -2.83 12.81
N GLN A 115 9.15 -3.13 13.80
CA GLN A 115 8.89 -4.18 14.80
C GLN A 115 7.61 -3.91 15.61
N GLU A 116 7.31 -2.64 15.88
CA GLU A 116 6.11 -2.24 16.64
C GLU A 116 4.82 -2.40 15.82
N THR A 117 4.90 -2.41 14.49
CA THR A 117 3.73 -2.57 13.61
C THR A 117 3.20 -4.01 13.54
N GLY A 118 4.03 -5.00 13.93
CA GLY A 118 3.72 -6.43 13.82
C GLY A 118 3.64 -6.98 12.39
N ALA A 119 4.07 -6.20 11.39
CA ALA A 119 4.06 -6.52 9.97
C ALA A 119 5.28 -5.89 9.27
N ALA A 120 5.53 -6.27 8.01
CA ALA A 120 6.65 -5.70 7.26
C ALA A 120 6.34 -4.27 6.79
N VAL A 121 7.33 -3.37 6.88
CA VAL A 121 7.23 -2.00 6.39
C VAL A 121 8.07 -1.85 5.13
N ILE A 122 7.39 -1.63 4.01
CA ILE A 122 8.01 -1.33 2.71
C ILE A 122 8.09 0.19 2.56
N TRP A 123 9.25 0.73 2.90
CA TRP A 123 9.57 2.13 2.65
C TRP A 123 10.03 2.32 1.20
N VAL A 124 9.44 3.28 0.50
CA VAL A 124 9.77 3.64 -0.88
C VAL A 124 9.94 5.16 -0.95
N PRO A 125 11.07 5.69 -1.43
CA PRO A 125 11.24 7.13 -1.56
C PRO A 125 10.22 7.69 -2.56
N SER A 126 9.42 8.69 -2.14
CA SER A 126 8.49 9.36 -3.03
C SER A 126 9.22 10.22 -4.06
N VAL A 127 8.63 10.31 -5.25
CA VAL A 127 9.04 11.24 -6.30
C VAL A 127 7.87 12.21 -6.54
N PRO A 128 8.10 13.53 -6.64
CA PRO A 128 7.06 14.47 -7.03
C PRO A 128 6.50 14.14 -8.42
N LEU A 129 5.19 13.94 -8.54
CA LEU A 129 4.54 13.54 -9.80
C LEU A 129 3.66 14.63 -10.41
N GLY A 130 3.36 15.70 -9.67
CA GLY A 130 2.31 16.67 -10.02
C GLY A 130 2.44 17.26 -11.42
N ASP A 131 3.65 17.64 -11.81
CA ASP A 131 3.93 18.31 -13.09
C ASP A 131 4.36 17.35 -14.22
N MET A 132 4.39 16.05 -13.96
CA MET A 132 4.79 15.06 -14.97
C MET A 132 3.66 14.79 -15.95
N GLU A 133 4.00 14.66 -17.23
CA GLU A 133 3.09 14.07 -18.21
C GLU A 133 2.67 12.65 -17.76
N ASP A 134 1.40 12.32 -17.95
CA ASP A 134 0.83 11.03 -17.52
C ASP A 134 1.65 9.83 -18.03
N SER A 135 2.10 9.86 -19.28
CA SER A 135 2.89 8.78 -19.88
C SER A 135 4.20 8.53 -19.12
N VAL A 136 4.89 9.60 -18.71
CA VAL A 136 6.12 9.56 -17.94
C VAL A 136 5.83 9.12 -16.50
N LYS A 137 4.79 9.69 -15.88
CA LYS A 137 4.32 9.36 -14.53
C LYS A 137 4.03 7.85 -14.40
N TYR A 138 3.22 7.29 -15.28
CA TYR A 138 2.85 5.87 -15.23
C TYR A 138 4.03 4.94 -15.54
N SER A 139 4.91 5.32 -16.48
CA SER A 139 6.13 4.55 -16.78
C SER A 139 7.07 4.48 -15.57
N LEU A 140 7.26 5.61 -14.87
CA LEU A 140 8.05 5.68 -13.66
C LEU A 140 7.48 4.78 -12.56
N ILE A 141 6.17 4.89 -12.30
CA ILE A 141 5.49 4.07 -11.28
C ILE A 141 5.55 2.58 -11.63
N GLU A 142 5.38 2.21 -12.89
CA GLU A 142 5.49 0.81 -13.32
C GLU A 142 6.89 0.25 -13.05
N ASN A 143 7.94 1.02 -13.35
CA ASN A 143 9.32 0.61 -13.11
C ASN A 143 9.63 0.46 -11.61
N GLN A 144 9.08 1.33 -10.77
CA GLN A 144 9.19 1.17 -9.31
C GLN A 144 8.42 -0.06 -8.83
N ALA A 145 7.19 -0.28 -9.30
CA ALA A 145 6.40 -1.45 -8.94
C ALA A 145 7.10 -2.77 -9.29
N LYS A 146 7.76 -2.85 -10.45
CA LYS A 146 8.53 -4.04 -10.87
C LYS A 146 9.65 -4.40 -9.90
N GLN A 147 10.32 -3.42 -9.31
CA GLN A 147 11.36 -3.67 -8.29
C GLN A 147 10.75 -4.20 -7.00
N ILE A 148 9.60 -3.65 -6.58
CA ILE A 148 8.89 -4.06 -5.37
C ILE A 148 8.28 -5.46 -5.48
N VAL A 149 7.87 -5.90 -6.67
CA VAL A 149 7.34 -7.26 -6.90
C VAL A 149 8.28 -8.32 -6.32
N ASN A 150 9.59 -8.19 -6.55
CA ASN A 150 10.58 -9.14 -6.04
C ASN A 150 10.63 -9.13 -4.50
N ILE A 151 10.52 -7.96 -3.87
CA ILE A 151 10.51 -7.80 -2.41
C ILE A 151 9.29 -8.50 -1.80
N ILE A 152 8.10 -8.31 -2.39
CA ILE A 152 6.86 -8.96 -1.93
C ILE A 152 6.99 -10.49 -2.02
N VAL A 153 7.51 -11.01 -3.13
CA VAL A 153 7.69 -12.46 -3.33
C VAL A 153 8.69 -13.04 -2.33
N GLN A 154 9.80 -12.35 -2.06
CA GLN A 154 10.77 -12.76 -1.04
C GLN A 154 10.12 -12.81 0.36
N LYS A 155 9.39 -11.77 0.73
CA LYS A 155 8.69 -11.70 2.03
C LYS A 155 7.65 -12.82 2.20
N TRP A 156 6.95 -13.20 1.13
CA TRP A 156 6.06 -14.36 1.15
C TRP A 156 6.81 -15.66 1.47
N GLN A 157 7.99 -15.88 0.90
CA GLN A 157 8.81 -17.07 1.13
C GLN A 157 9.36 -17.13 2.56
N GLU A 158 9.80 -15.99 3.12
CA GLU A 158 10.28 -15.90 4.51
C GLU A 158 9.20 -16.34 5.51
N SER A 159 7.93 -15.98 5.28
CA SER A 159 6.83 -16.32 6.18
C SER A 159 6.27 -17.74 6.07
N VAL A 160 6.81 -18.56 5.14
CA VAL A 160 6.49 -20.00 5.00
C VAL A 160 7.57 -20.87 5.66
N SER A 161 8.68 -20.25 6.10
CA SER A 161 9.83 -20.90 6.76
C SER A 161 9.73 -20.80 8.28
#